data_AF-A0A0J9Y2E4-F1
#
_entry.id   AF-A0A0J9Y2E4-F1
#
_cell.length_a   1.000
_cell.length_b   1.000
_cell.length_c   1.000
_cell.angle_alpha   90.00
_cell.angle_beta   90.00
_cell.angle_gamma   90.00
#
_symmetry.space_group_name_H-M   'P 1'
#
loop_
_entity.id
_entity.type
_entity.pdbx_description
1 polymer ?
#
loop_
_entity_poly.entity_id
_entity_poly.type
_entity_poly.pdbx_seq_one_letter_code
_entity_poly.pdbx_strand_id
1 'polypeptide(L)'
;ICERHLELEPLCCSSSCLIRCGCTAIAIFEYIYVLATLTAIILRFHSGGLSQLWPPLKISYNSVATHTILLYIMLAYDLVIVMIATGLLRALLTFDKQIVRMHLCFDYFALAFNVITLVLFLPALFLPNSEGRNFANILLTVCFLTQIPLQIWAITVLRSCLEFFVLVHVLVELAER
;
A
#
# COMPACT_ATOMS: atom_id res chain seq x y z
N ILE A 1 -17.55 -31.18 -34.82
CA ILE A 1 -16.56 -30.08 -34.72
C ILE A 1 -16.06 -30.13 -33.30
N CYS A 2 -14.80 -30.54 -33.13
CA CYS A 2 -14.20 -30.88 -31.85
C CYS A 2 -14.24 -29.66 -30.91
N GLU A 3 -14.79 -29.83 -29.71
CA GLU A 3 -14.66 -28.85 -28.63
C GLU A 3 -13.17 -28.66 -28.33
N ARG A 4 -12.62 -27.50 -28.70
CA ARG A 4 -11.30 -27.05 -28.26
C ARG A 4 -11.40 -26.61 -26.79
N HIS A 5 -11.54 -27.57 -25.88
CA HIS A 5 -11.08 -27.43 -24.51
C HIS A 5 -9.56 -27.60 -24.52
N LEU A 6 -8.84 -26.57 -25.00
CA LEU A 6 -7.51 -26.33 -24.47
C LEU A 6 -7.74 -25.71 -23.10
N GLU A 7 -7.98 -26.54 -22.10
CA GLU A 7 -7.70 -26.17 -20.72
C GLU A 7 -6.24 -25.71 -20.73
N LEU A 8 -6.02 -24.40 -20.61
CA LEU A 8 -4.70 -23.82 -20.34
C LEU A 8 -4.26 -24.19 -18.90
N GLU A 9 -4.33 -25.47 -18.57
CA GLU A 9 -3.58 -26.10 -17.49
C GLU A 9 -2.16 -26.46 -17.98
N PRO A 10 -1.30 -25.47 -18.29
CA PRO A 10 0.13 -25.70 -18.02
C PRO A 10 0.75 -24.59 -17.16
N LEU A 11 -0.02 -23.63 -16.64
CA LEU A 11 0.53 -22.54 -15.81
C LEU A 11 0.50 -22.83 -14.30
N CYS A 12 0.15 -24.05 -13.87
CA CYS A 12 0.28 -24.54 -12.49
C CYS A 12 1.71 -24.97 -12.12
N CYS A 13 2.74 -24.33 -12.68
CA CYS A 13 4.10 -24.48 -12.15
C CYS A 13 4.22 -23.73 -10.82
N SER A 14 5.05 -24.25 -9.91
CA SER A 14 5.42 -23.62 -8.63
C SER A 14 5.60 -22.10 -8.73
N SER A 15 6.19 -21.62 -9.83
CA SER A 15 6.42 -20.19 -10.11
C SER A 15 5.14 -19.34 -10.23
N SER A 16 4.08 -19.85 -10.85
CA SER A 16 2.81 -19.13 -11.00
C SER A 16 2.06 -19.04 -9.67
N CYS A 17 2.02 -20.14 -8.93
CA CYS A 17 1.48 -20.16 -7.56
C CYS A 17 2.28 -19.21 -6.66
N LEU A 18 3.61 -19.18 -6.78
CA LEU A 18 4.47 -18.30 -6.00
C LEU A 18 4.19 -16.82 -6.29
N ILE A 19 4.05 -16.45 -7.57
CA ILE A 19 3.73 -15.06 -7.97
C ILE A 19 2.34 -14.65 -7.48
N ARG A 20 1.33 -15.52 -7.64
CA ARG A 20 -0.05 -15.25 -7.18
C ARG A 20 -0.16 -15.15 -5.66
N CYS A 21 0.50 -16.06 -4.93
CA CYS A 21 0.58 -15.99 -3.48
C CYS A 21 1.36 -14.75 -3.02
N GLY A 22 2.43 -14.37 -3.71
CA GLY A 22 3.18 -13.15 -3.43
C GLY A 22 2.32 -11.90 -3.60
N CYS A 23 1.59 -11.78 -4.71
CA CYS A 23 0.69 -10.64 -4.95
C CYS A 23 -0.49 -10.61 -3.97
N THR A 24 -1.03 -11.78 -3.61
CA THR A 24 -2.06 -11.87 -2.56
C THR A 24 -1.52 -11.45 -1.20
N ALA A 25 -0.30 -11.86 -0.86
CA ALA A 25 0.35 -11.46 0.39
C ALA A 25 0.60 -9.94 0.45
N ILE A 26 0.99 -9.32 -0.66
CA ILE A 26 1.12 -7.86 -0.76
C ILE A 26 -0.21 -7.18 -0.42
N ALA A 27 -1.31 -7.58 -1.07
CA ALA A 27 -2.64 -7.02 -0.79
C ALA A 27 -3.05 -7.20 0.69
N ILE A 28 -2.75 -8.35 1.29
CA ILE A 28 -3.00 -8.60 2.72
C ILE A 28 -2.18 -7.66 3.60
N PHE A 29 -0.89 -7.47 3.31
CA PHE A 29 -0.05 -6.55 4.06
C PHE A 29 -0.53 -5.10 3.94
N GLU A 30 -0.99 -4.68 2.76
CA GLU A 30 -1.59 -3.37 2.56
C GLU A 30 -2.87 -3.19 3.39
N TYR A 31 -3.74 -4.19 3.48
CA TYR A 31 -4.91 -4.11 4.36
C TYR A 31 -4.53 -4.06 5.84
N ILE A 32 -3.54 -4.84 6.28
CA ILE A 32 -3.05 -4.81 7.66
C ILE A 32 -2.47 -3.42 7.97
N TYR A 33 -1.69 -2.85 7.05
CA TYR A 33 -1.18 -1.49 7.17
C TYR A 33 -2.31 -0.48 7.35
N VAL A 34 -3.33 -0.51 6.47
CA VAL A 34 -4.50 0.38 6.55
C VAL A 34 -5.24 0.23 7.89
N LEU A 35 -5.42 -0.99 8.39
CA LEU A 35 -6.06 -1.21 9.68
C LEU A 35 -5.25 -0.61 10.84
N ALA A 36 -3.92 -0.74 10.79
CA ALA A 36 -3.04 -0.18 11.81
C ALA A 36 -3.01 1.36 11.76
N THR A 37 -2.92 1.96 10.57
CA THR A 37 -2.95 3.43 10.39
C THR A 37 -4.30 4.01 10.78
N LEU A 38 -5.41 3.38 10.37
CA LEU A 38 -6.76 3.78 10.76
C LEU A 38 -6.94 3.76 12.29
N THR A 39 -6.44 2.72 12.96
CA THR A 39 -6.48 2.63 14.43
C THR A 39 -5.71 3.80 15.06
N ALA A 40 -4.52 4.13 14.55
CA ALA A 40 -3.74 5.27 15.04
C ALA A 40 -4.45 6.62 14.81
N ILE A 41 -5.10 6.79 13.65
CA ILE A 41 -5.87 7.98 13.30
C ILE A 41 -7.08 8.15 14.25
N ILE A 42 -7.83 7.07 14.51
CA ILE A 42 -8.97 7.08 15.43
C ILE A 42 -8.53 7.44 16.86
N LEU A 43 -7.43 6.85 17.34
CA LEU A 43 -6.87 7.17 18.65
C LEU A 43 -6.49 8.65 18.74
N ARG A 44 -5.91 9.22 17.68
CA ARG A 44 -5.59 10.65 17.61
C ARG A 44 -6.85 11.51 17.67
N PHE A 45 -7.88 11.19 16.89
CA PHE A 45 -9.16 11.93 16.92
C PHE A 45 -9.83 11.88 18.30
N HIS A 46 -9.81 10.71 18.96
CA HIS A 46 -10.35 10.57 20.31
C HIS A 46 -9.58 11.42 21.34
N SER A 47 -8.25 11.47 21.25
CA SER A 47 -7.40 12.26 22.16
C SER A 47 -7.45 13.77 21.93
N GLY A 48 -7.65 14.21 20.67
CA GLY A 48 -7.63 15.64 20.31
C GLY A 48 -8.97 16.36 20.46
N GLY A 49 -10.07 15.63 20.65
CA GLY A 49 -11.43 16.18 20.64
C GLY A 49 -11.86 16.61 19.23
N LEU A 50 -13.04 16.19 18.79
CA LEU A 50 -13.60 16.51 17.47
C LEU A 50 -13.86 18.03 17.24
N SER A 51 -13.66 18.86 18.27
CA SER A 51 -14.16 20.23 18.38
C SER A 51 -13.23 21.32 17.81
N GLN A 52 -11.99 21.01 17.44
CA GLN A 52 -11.11 21.94 16.72
C GLN A 52 -10.75 21.37 15.36
N LEU A 53 -11.73 21.41 14.45
CA LEU A 53 -11.57 20.97 13.06
C LEU A 53 -10.43 21.73 12.34
N TRP A 54 -10.10 22.95 12.80
CA TRP A 54 -9.07 23.83 12.25
C TRP A 54 -8.39 24.68 13.34
N PRO A 55 -7.40 24.16 14.09
CA PRO A 55 -6.58 25.00 14.96
C PRO A 55 -5.71 25.94 14.10
N PRO A 56 -5.41 27.17 14.57
CA PRO A 56 -4.53 28.08 13.84
C PRO A 56 -3.14 27.47 13.71
N LEU A 57 -2.62 27.47 12.48
CA LEU A 57 -1.33 26.88 12.11
C LEU A 57 -0.20 27.70 12.75
N LYS A 58 0.33 27.23 13.88
CA LYS A 58 1.53 27.81 14.49
C LYS A 58 2.75 27.20 13.82
N ILE A 59 3.75 28.02 13.45
CA ILE A 59 5.03 27.56 12.87
C ILE A 59 5.90 26.96 13.98
N SER A 60 5.46 25.85 14.56
CA SER A 60 6.21 25.02 15.50
C SER A 60 6.15 23.58 15.03
N TYR A 61 7.28 22.87 15.12
CA TYR A 61 7.42 21.49 14.66
C TYR A 61 6.31 20.57 15.21
N ASN A 62 6.00 20.71 16.51
CA ASN A 62 4.93 19.94 17.15
C ASN A 62 3.56 20.27 16.53
N SER A 63 3.28 21.53 16.23
CA SER A 63 2.00 21.96 15.64
C SER A 63 1.83 21.49 14.19
N VAL A 64 2.92 21.33 13.44
CA VAL A 64 2.88 20.80 12.07
C VAL A 64 2.66 19.29 12.11
N ALA A 65 3.42 18.55 12.92
CA ALA A 65 3.34 17.09 13.01
C ALA A 65 2.03 16.57 13.64
N THR A 66 1.36 17.36 14.47
CA THR A 66 0.06 17.02 15.07
C THR A 66 -1.13 17.62 14.33
N HIS A 67 -0.91 18.32 13.22
CA HIS A 67 -1.99 19.01 12.53
C HIS A 67 -3.03 18.04 11.97
N THR A 68 -4.30 18.39 12.13
CA THR A 68 -5.45 17.63 11.62
C THR A 68 -5.40 17.39 10.10
N ILE A 69 -4.73 18.29 9.35
CA ILE A 69 -4.56 18.18 7.89
C ILE A 69 -3.74 16.94 7.53
N LEU A 70 -2.68 16.64 8.29
CA LEU A 70 -1.88 15.43 8.05
C LEU A 70 -2.71 14.16 8.25
N LEU A 71 -3.64 14.14 9.21
CA LEU A 71 -4.53 13.00 9.43
C LEU A 71 -5.52 12.81 8.29
N TYR A 72 -6.06 13.89 7.72
CA TYR A 72 -6.92 13.80 6.54
C TYR A 72 -6.15 13.32 5.31
N ILE A 73 -4.91 13.76 5.13
CA ILE A 73 -4.04 13.27 4.05
C ILE A 73 -3.76 11.76 4.23
N MET A 74 -3.46 11.32 5.45
CA MET A 74 -3.27 9.89 5.76
C MET A 74 -4.53 9.07 5.51
N LEU A 75 -5.70 9.57 5.92
CA LEU A 75 -6.97 8.89 5.69
C LEU A 75 -7.29 8.77 4.19
N ALA A 76 -7.04 9.83 3.42
CA ALA A 76 -7.20 9.79 1.96
C ALA A 76 -6.21 8.80 1.32
N TYR A 77 -4.98 8.74 1.83
CA TYR A 77 -3.97 7.79 1.39
C TYR A 77 -4.38 6.34 1.69
N ASP A 78 -4.93 6.05 2.88
CA ASP A 78 -5.46 4.73 3.24
C ASP A 78 -6.59 4.29 2.30
N LEU A 79 -7.49 5.21 1.92
CA LEU A 79 -8.54 4.92 0.93
C LEU A 79 -7.97 4.54 -0.44
N VAL A 80 -6.92 5.25 -0.90
CA VAL A 80 -6.26 4.93 -2.15
C VAL A 80 -5.58 3.56 -2.08
N ILE A 81 -4.90 3.24 -0.97
CA ILE A 81 -4.31 1.90 -0.77
C ILE A 81 -5.38 0.82 -0.90
N VAL A 82 -6.52 0.95 -0.22
CA VAL A 82 -7.60 -0.05 -0.31
C VAL A 82 -8.10 -0.22 -1.74
N MET A 83 -8.27 0.86 -2.51
CA MET A 83 -8.68 0.79 -3.92
C MET A 83 -7.63 0.08 -4.79
N ILE A 84 -6.35 0.36 -4.58
CA ILE A 84 -5.27 -0.23 -5.37
C ILE A 84 -5.01 -1.70 -4.98
N ALA A 85 -5.11 -2.05 -3.70
CA ALA A 85 -5.03 -3.42 -3.17
C ALA A 85 -6.19 -4.30 -3.69
N THR A 86 -7.42 -3.79 -3.63
CA THR A 86 -8.58 -4.50 -4.19
C THR A 86 -8.47 -4.65 -5.71
N GLY A 87 -7.96 -3.61 -6.39
CA GLY A 87 -7.61 -3.66 -7.81
C GLY A 87 -6.63 -4.78 -8.13
N LEU A 88 -5.57 -4.96 -7.34
CA LEU A 88 -4.59 -6.03 -7.53
C LEU A 88 -5.24 -7.42 -7.42
N LEU A 89 -6.07 -7.66 -6.41
CA LEU A 89 -6.78 -8.94 -6.28
C LEU A 89 -7.68 -9.22 -7.50
N ARG A 90 -8.38 -8.21 -8.01
CA ARG A 90 -9.17 -8.34 -9.24
C ARG A 90 -8.28 -8.61 -10.45
N ALA A 91 -7.14 -7.96 -10.55
CA ALA A 91 -6.17 -8.16 -11.64
C ALA A 91 -5.64 -9.60 -11.66
N LEU A 92 -5.40 -10.20 -10.49
CA LEU A 92 -4.95 -11.59 -10.37
C LEU A 92 -6.00 -12.61 -10.84
N LEU A 93 -7.28 -12.29 -10.69
CA LEU A 93 -8.39 -13.12 -11.16
C LEU A 93 -8.67 -12.96 -12.66
N THR A 94 -8.49 -11.74 -13.18
CA THR A 94 -8.82 -11.38 -14.57
C THR A 94 -7.61 -11.38 -15.52
N PHE A 95 -6.41 -11.62 -14.99
CA PHE A 95 -5.13 -11.53 -15.71
C PHE A 95 -4.90 -10.17 -16.38
N ASP A 96 -5.39 -9.09 -15.77
CA ASP A 96 -5.28 -7.74 -16.30
C ASP A 96 -3.91 -7.10 -16.00
N LYS A 97 -3.06 -7.06 -17.02
CA LYS A 97 -1.72 -6.44 -16.94
C LYS A 97 -1.74 -4.92 -16.71
N GLN A 98 -2.82 -4.23 -17.09
CA GLN A 98 -2.91 -2.77 -16.92
C GLN A 98 -3.06 -2.42 -15.44
N ILE A 99 -3.91 -3.15 -14.72
CA ILE A 99 -4.12 -2.92 -13.29
C ILE A 99 -2.84 -3.23 -12.49
N VAL A 100 -2.13 -4.31 -12.82
CA VAL A 100 -0.82 -4.64 -12.20
C VAL A 100 0.19 -3.52 -12.45
N ARG A 101 0.23 -2.94 -13.66
CA ARG A 101 1.11 -1.79 -13.97
C ARG A 101 0.73 -0.54 -13.17
N MET A 102 -0.56 -0.26 -13.01
CA MET A 102 -1.02 0.86 -12.17
C MET A 102 -0.61 0.67 -10.72
N HIS A 103 -0.78 -0.54 -10.17
CA HIS A 103 -0.36 -0.88 -8.82
C HIS A 103 1.17 -0.72 -8.64
N LEU A 104 1.97 -1.19 -9.60
CA LEU A 104 3.43 -1.01 -9.57
C LEU A 104 3.84 0.47 -9.59
N CYS A 105 3.14 1.32 -10.36
CA CYS A 105 3.37 2.76 -10.36
C CYS A 105 3.03 3.38 -9.00
N PHE A 106 1.92 2.93 -8.42
CA PHE A 106 1.51 3.34 -7.08
C PHE A 106 2.53 2.94 -6.01
N ASP A 107 3.17 1.76 -6.09
CA ASP A 107 4.20 1.36 -5.14
C ASP A 107 5.40 2.32 -5.10
N TYR A 108 5.82 2.85 -6.24
CA TYR A 108 6.89 3.86 -6.29
C TYR A 108 6.47 5.16 -5.61
N PHE A 109 5.24 5.61 -5.87
CA PHE A 109 4.67 6.77 -5.20
C PHE A 109 4.53 6.54 -3.70
N ALA A 110 4.01 5.38 -3.30
CA ALA A 110 3.84 4.96 -1.92
C ALA A 110 5.17 4.91 -1.19
N LEU A 111 6.23 4.37 -1.81
CA LEU A 111 7.57 4.36 -1.23
C LEU A 111 8.08 5.78 -0.95
N ALA A 112 7.97 6.68 -1.93
CA ALA A 112 8.35 8.09 -1.75
C ALA A 112 7.54 8.76 -0.63
N PHE A 113 6.22 8.55 -0.61
CA PHE A 113 5.32 9.09 0.41
C PHE A 113 5.68 8.57 1.82
N ASN A 114 5.92 7.26 1.97
CA ASN A 114 6.28 6.66 3.27
C ASN A 114 7.65 7.16 3.75
N VAL A 115 8.63 7.34 2.86
CA VAL A 115 9.94 7.92 3.21
C VAL A 115 9.80 9.37 3.68
N ILE A 116 9.06 10.21 2.94
CA ILE A 116 8.84 11.62 3.33
C ILE A 116 8.11 11.69 4.67
N THR A 117 7.08 10.89 4.85
CA THR A 117 6.28 10.87 6.09
C THR A 117 7.10 10.33 7.26
N LEU A 118 7.94 9.31 7.04
CA LEU A 118 8.86 8.84 8.07
C LEU A 118 9.81 9.95 8.51
N VAL A 119 10.44 10.68 7.58
CA VAL A 119 11.33 11.81 7.91
C VAL A 119 10.60 12.90 8.70
N LEU A 120 9.32 13.14 8.41
CA LEU A 120 8.50 14.11 9.16
C LEU A 120 8.18 13.63 10.58
N PHE A 121 7.88 12.34 10.78
CA PHE A 121 7.49 11.78 12.08
C PHE A 121 8.66 11.32 12.95
N LEU A 122 9.82 11.03 12.37
CA LEU A 122 10.99 10.51 13.08
C LEU A 122 11.52 11.48 14.17
N PRO A 123 11.68 12.79 13.92
CA PRO A 123 12.17 13.72 14.95
C PRO A 123 11.19 13.86 16.14
N ALA A 124 9.89 13.61 15.92
CA ALA A 124 8.89 13.64 16.98
C ALA A 124 9.11 12.56 18.05
N LEU A 125 9.82 11.47 17.72
CA LEU A 125 10.20 10.42 18.67
C LEU A 125 11.42 10.78 19.52
N PHE A 126 12.35 11.58 18.99
CA PHE A 126 13.64 11.88 19.64
C PHE A 126 13.65 13.19 20.43
N LEU A 127 12.69 14.10 20.19
CA LEU A 127 12.61 15.37 20.89
C LEU A 127 12.04 15.21 22.31
N PRO A 128 12.81 15.56 23.38
CA PRO A 128 12.30 15.56 24.74
C PRO A 128 11.20 16.65 24.88
N ASN A 129 10.07 16.29 25.49
CA ASN A 129 8.85 17.12 25.62
C ASN A 129 7.98 17.30 24.36
N SER A 130 8.10 16.42 23.35
CA SER A 130 7.08 16.40 22.30
C SER A 130 5.81 15.71 22.81
N GLU A 131 4.64 16.35 22.64
CA GLU A 131 3.36 15.61 22.55
C GLU A 131 3.37 14.57 21.40
N GLY A 132 4.44 14.61 20.59
CA GLY A 132 4.82 13.63 19.59
C GLY A 132 5.06 12.22 20.14
N ARG A 133 5.40 12.01 21.42
CA ARG A 133 5.54 10.66 22.01
C ARG A 133 4.21 10.06 22.49
N ASN A 134 3.16 10.24 21.71
CA ASN A 134 1.87 9.58 21.91
C ASN A 134 1.91 8.17 21.27
N PHE A 135 1.21 7.20 21.87
CA PHE A 135 1.14 5.82 21.37
C PHE A 135 0.76 5.76 19.88
N ALA A 136 -0.18 6.61 19.46
CA ALA A 136 -0.59 6.72 18.06
C ALA A 136 0.57 7.12 17.10
N ASN A 137 1.47 8.00 17.54
CA ASN A 137 2.61 8.44 16.72
C ASN A 137 3.72 7.39 16.65
N ILE A 138 3.92 6.67 17.75
CA ILE A 138 4.82 5.51 17.79
C ILE A 138 4.29 4.45 16.82
N LEU A 139 3.00 4.14 16.89
CA LEU A 139 2.34 3.19 15.99
C LEU A 139 2.50 3.61 14.52
N LEU A 140 2.19 4.87 14.18
CA LEU A 140 2.39 5.40 12.82
C LEU A 140 3.85 5.29 12.36
N THR A 141 4.80 5.62 13.22
CA THR A 141 6.23 5.55 12.85
C THR A 141 6.67 4.10 12.60
N VAL A 142 6.21 3.16 13.44
CA VAL A 142 6.45 1.73 13.22
C VAL A 142 5.82 1.28 11.90
N CYS A 143 4.58 1.68 11.61
CA CYS A 143 3.93 1.39 10.34
C CYS A 143 4.77 1.88 9.16
N PHE A 144 5.20 3.14 9.15
CA PHE A 144 6.04 3.68 8.06
C PHE A 144 7.39 2.96 7.93
N LEU A 145 8.02 2.60 9.05
CA LEU A 145 9.28 1.84 9.04
C LEU A 145 9.11 0.43 8.46
N THR A 146 8.03 -0.27 8.82
CA THR A 146 7.76 -1.62 8.29
C THR A 146 7.28 -1.60 6.85
N GLN A 147 6.63 -0.51 6.43
CA GLN A 147 6.02 -0.40 5.12
C GLN A 147 7.06 -0.23 4.00
N ILE A 148 8.16 0.49 4.25
CA ILE A 148 9.26 0.70 3.28
C ILE A 148 9.86 -0.63 2.76
N PRO A 149 10.34 -1.57 3.60
CA PRO A 149 10.88 -2.83 3.11
C PRO A 149 9.80 -3.68 2.42
N LEU A 150 8.56 -3.65 2.90
CA LEU A 150 7.44 -4.34 2.26
C LEU A 150 7.16 -3.80 0.85
N GLN A 151 7.26 -2.50 0.62
CA GLN A 151 7.07 -1.90 -0.71
C GLN A 151 8.21 -2.21 -1.67
N ILE A 152 9.46 -2.20 -1.19
CA ILE A 152 10.61 -2.61 -2.01
C ILE A 152 10.44 -4.08 -2.46
N TRP A 153 9.98 -4.94 -1.54
CA TRP A 153 9.65 -6.32 -1.87
C TRP A 153 8.48 -6.41 -2.84
N ALA A 154 7.40 -5.65 -2.62
CA ALA A 154 6.21 -5.62 -3.47
C ALA A 154 6.55 -5.25 -4.92
N ILE A 155 7.36 -4.21 -5.13
CA ILE A 155 7.85 -3.79 -6.45
C ILE A 155 8.54 -4.95 -7.19
N THR A 156 9.34 -5.74 -6.48
CA THR A 156 10.07 -6.88 -7.08
C THR A 156 9.11 -7.99 -7.51
N VAL A 157 8.14 -8.31 -6.66
CA VAL A 157 7.13 -9.34 -6.94
C VAL A 157 6.19 -8.90 -8.08
N LEU A 158 5.75 -7.64 -8.09
CA LEU A 158 4.83 -7.12 -9.09
C LEU A 158 5.47 -6.94 -10.47
N ARG A 159 6.77 -6.61 -10.54
CA ARG A 159 7.52 -6.67 -11.79
C ARG A 159 7.52 -8.09 -12.37
N SER A 160 7.81 -9.08 -11.53
CA SER A 160 7.77 -10.49 -11.92
C SER A 160 6.36 -10.92 -12.37
N CYS A 161 5.32 -10.44 -11.68
CA CYS A 161 3.92 -10.67 -12.05
C CYS A 161 3.57 -10.05 -13.42
N LEU A 162 4.02 -8.83 -13.67
CA LEU A 162 3.77 -8.14 -14.93
C LEU A 162 4.45 -8.84 -16.10
N GLU A 163 5.70 -9.27 -15.95
CA GLU A 163 6.42 -10.05 -16.97
C GLU A 163 5.69 -11.37 -17.27
N PHE A 164 5.22 -12.06 -16.22
CA PHE A 164 4.43 -13.27 -16.36
C PHE A 164 3.11 -13.02 -17.11
N PHE A 165 2.38 -11.94 -16.81
CA PHE A 165 1.12 -11.61 -17.49
C PHE A 165 1.34 -11.24 -18.96
N VAL A 166 2.42 -10.54 -19.28
CA VAL A 166 2.80 -10.24 -20.66
C VAL A 166 3.09 -11.52 -21.43
N LEU A 167 3.85 -12.45 -20.85
CA LEU A 167 4.15 -13.74 -21.47
C LEU A 167 2.87 -14.54 -21.75
N VAL A 168 1.97 -14.66 -20.76
CA VAL A 168 0.69 -15.37 -20.92
C VAL A 168 -0.12 -14.77 -22.06
N HIS A 169 -0.21 -13.44 -22.14
CA HIS A 169 -0.95 -12.76 -23.21
C HIS A 169 -0.38 -13.07 -24.61
N VAL A 170 0.95 -13.07 -24.76
CA VAL A 170 1.61 -13.41 -26.03
C VAL A 170 1.37 -14.88 -26.41
N LEU A 171 1.44 -15.80 -25.43
CA LEU A 171 1.19 -17.22 -25.68
C LEU A 171 -0.25 -17.48 -26.14
N VAL A 172 -1.22 -16.79 -25.54
CA VAL A 172 -2.63 -16.87 -25.96
C VAL A 172 -2.78 -16.34 -27.39
N GLU A 173 -2.21 -15.18 -27.71
CA GLU A 173 -2.28 -14.61 -29.05
C GLU A 173 -1.64 -15.53 -30.12
N LEU A 174 -0.53 -16.19 -29.78
CA LEU A 174 0.10 -17.17 -30.67
C LEU A 174 -0.72 -18.45 -30.84
N ALA A 175 -1.44 -18.89 -29.81
CA ALA A 175 -2.28 -20.09 -29.88
C ALA A 175 -3.61 -19.85 -30.62
N GLU A 176 -4.09 -18.61 -30.65
CA GLU A 176 -5.28 -18.20 -31.40
C GLU A 176 -5.03 -18.02 -32.90
N ARG A 177 -3.76 -17.81 -33.31
CA ARG A 177 -3.33 -17.71 -34.71
C ARG A 177 -3.06 -19.09 -35.33
#